data_AF-A0A7W7QND4-F1
#
_entry.id   AF-A0A7W7QND4-F1
#
_cell.length_a   1.000
_cell.length_b   1.000
_cell.length_c   1.000
_cell.angle_alpha   90.00
_cell.angle_beta   90.00
_cell.angle_gamma   90.00
#
_symmetry.space_group_name_H-M   'P 1'
#
loop_
_entity.id
_entity.type
_entity.pdbx_description
1 polymer ?
#
loop_
_entity_poly.entity_id
_entity_poly.type
_entity_poly.pdbx_seq_one_letter_code
_entity_poly.pdbx_strand_id
1 'polypeptide(L)'
;MTPELAHARARADGPLTLDAGEPAPPGMTRLDNPDGSGTALPAWPDGATPSLLDEYQVAPVNVERAGETRRVLAAALKCCWSDLSADPWPGSPAPVEDVLSAYRALIGRGDDLMRNWAIGALRRLHDSAWLDVDAGLVRLGPRCACWPPASHAQLRELLRRLPSGEDGSAGLDVLPTQERAEPQVVEGAGVSVPDGVDEDLLTPFDERRRAEIVAAFMAVEHAAEPVEEARFPALRDPAPRRTVAEMLRRRGRVLVQDRERWTSGYEDGTAMLVGASLGEAERAVLVLVLVHSVAIPRADGLLPADSWLSPFPAQADELRRHTRLPVGELDAALRTLRHAGLVAQVKAGEEAGGYIPGPQFHRLTPQARRRLQEELILAAGPHTPLAAAVRANRR
;
A
#
# COMPACT_ATOMS: atom_id res chain seq x y z
N MET A 1 4.73 -2.34 22.55
CA MET A 1 5.18 -1.61 21.33
C MET A 1 4.67 -0.17 21.42
N THR A 2 5.46 0.85 21.03
CA THR A 2 4.92 2.23 21.03
C THR A 2 3.91 2.41 19.88
N PRO A 3 2.94 3.33 19.99
CA PRO A 3 1.98 3.59 18.92
C PRO A 3 2.67 3.96 17.60
N GLU A 4 3.71 4.79 17.65
CA GLU A 4 4.46 5.25 16.47
C GLU A 4 5.08 4.07 15.71
N LEU A 5 5.70 3.14 16.45
CA LEU A 5 6.30 1.95 15.87
C LEU A 5 5.24 0.98 15.34
N ALA A 6 4.11 0.85 16.04
CA ALA A 6 2.98 0.04 15.58
C ALA A 6 2.46 0.55 14.24
N HIS A 7 2.12 1.85 14.15
CA HIS A 7 1.63 2.48 12.92
C HIS A 7 2.64 2.35 11.79
N ALA A 8 3.92 2.52 12.10
CA ALA A 8 4.96 2.44 11.09
C ALA A 8 5.14 1.03 10.52
N ARG A 9 5.10 -0.01 11.37
CA ARG A 9 5.09 -1.42 10.96
C ARG A 9 3.83 -1.78 10.20
N ALA A 10 2.66 -1.36 10.69
CA ALA A 10 1.39 -1.63 10.05
C ALA A 10 1.33 -1.09 8.60
N ARG A 11 2.01 0.04 8.38
CA ARG A 11 2.13 0.67 7.07
C ARG A 11 3.21 0.03 6.18
N ALA A 12 4.30 -0.46 6.76
CA ALA A 12 5.41 -1.07 6.03
C ALA A 12 5.12 -2.52 5.62
N ASP A 13 4.58 -3.30 6.55
CA ASP A 13 4.47 -4.76 6.45
C ASP A 13 3.01 -5.25 6.36
N GLY A 14 2.04 -4.33 6.47
CA GLY A 14 0.62 -4.67 6.47
C GLY A 14 0.05 -4.83 7.88
N PRO A 15 -1.18 -5.35 8.03
CA PRO A 15 -1.87 -5.42 9.32
C PRO A 15 -1.04 -6.11 10.41
N LEU A 16 -1.11 -5.63 11.65
CA LEU A 16 -0.35 -6.21 12.76
C LEU A 16 -1.08 -7.40 13.35
N THR A 17 -0.39 -8.53 13.50
CA THR A 17 -0.89 -9.64 14.31
C THR A 17 -0.82 -9.29 15.80
N LEU A 18 -1.88 -9.60 16.53
CA LEU A 18 -2.00 -9.43 17.97
C LEU A 18 -2.28 -10.78 18.63
N ASP A 19 -1.69 -11.02 19.79
CA ASP A 19 -1.97 -12.21 20.58
C ASP A 19 -3.40 -12.18 21.16
N ALA A 20 -3.82 -13.33 21.70
CA ALA A 20 -5.13 -13.46 22.31
C ALA A 20 -5.29 -12.51 23.51
N GLY A 21 -6.29 -11.63 23.44
CA GLY A 21 -6.55 -10.61 24.47
C GLY A 21 -5.55 -9.44 24.48
N GLU A 22 -4.57 -9.38 23.57
CA GLU A 22 -3.67 -8.23 23.46
C GLU A 22 -4.44 -6.99 22.94
N PRO A 23 -4.47 -5.85 23.65
CA PRO A 23 -5.18 -4.68 23.18
C PRO A 23 -4.50 -4.08 21.93
N ALA A 24 -5.30 -3.54 20.99
CA ALA A 24 -4.73 -2.81 19.88
C ALA A 24 -3.99 -1.55 20.37
N PRO A 25 -2.85 -1.19 19.75
CA PRO A 25 -2.18 0.06 20.01
C PRO A 25 -3.10 1.28 19.76
N PRO A 26 -2.92 2.39 20.49
CA PRO A 26 -3.68 3.62 20.26
C PRO A 26 -3.73 4.05 18.80
N GLY A 27 -4.93 4.42 18.33
CA GLY A 27 -5.17 4.80 16.94
C GLY A 27 -5.29 3.63 15.96
N MET A 28 -5.43 2.39 16.45
CA MET A 28 -5.67 1.22 15.61
C MET A 28 -7.00 0.53 15.94
N THR A 29 -7.67 0.04 14.90
CA THR A 29 -8.83 -0.84 14.99
C THR A 29 -8.37 -2.27 15.22
N ARG A 30 -8.88 -2.92 16.26
CA ARG A 30 -8.67 -4.36 16.49
C ARG A 30 -9.78 -5.12 15.79
N LEU A 31 -9.38 -6.13 15.02
CA LEU A 31 -10.24 -7.16 14.49
C LEU A 31 -9.98 -8.45 15.28
N ASP A 32 -11.02 -9.03 15.85
CA ASP A 32 -10.90 -10.27 16.61
C ASP A 32 -11.11 -11.47 15.69
N ASN A 33 -10.18 -12.42 15.77
CA ASN A 33 -10.30 -13.73 15.14
C ASN A 33 -11.04 -14.71 16.07
N PRO A 34 -11.66 -15.77 15.53
CA PRO A 34 -12.39 -16.76 16.34
C PRO A 34 -11.54 -17.49 17.40
N ASP A 35 -10.23 -17.59 17.18
CA ASP A 35 -9.27 -18.18 18.12
C ASP A 35 -8.85 -17.24 19.26
N GLY A 36 -9.42 -16.03 19.30
CA GLY A 36 -9.11 -14.98 20.28
C GLY A 36 -7.91 -14.10 19.89
N SER A 37 -7.10 -14.52 18.91
CA SER A 37 -6.06 -13.65 18.34
C SER A 37 -6.69 -12.44 17.66
N GLY A 38 -5.88 -11.44 17.33
CA GLY A 38 -6.39 -10.23 16.68
C GLY A 38 -5.53 -9.75 15.53
N THR A 39 -6.10 -8.86 14.74
CA THR A 39 -5.38 -8.07 13.73
C THR A 39 -5.61 -6.59 14.00
N ALA A 40 -4.54 -5.81 14.12
CA ALA A 40 -4.60 -4.36 14.28
C ALA A 40 -4.39 -3.65 12.95
N LEU A 41 -5.28 -2.71 12.63
CA LEU A 41 -5.21 -1.87 11.44
C LEU A 41 -5.15 -0.39 11.85
N PRO A 42 -4.37 0.46 11.17
CA PRO A 42 -4.42 1.90 11.38
C PRO A 42 -5.84 2.42 11.17
N ALA A 43 -6.39 3.06 12.21
CA ALA A 43 -7.67 3.72 12.09
C ALA A 43 -7.49 5.04 11.33
N TRP A 44 -8.50 5.36 10.52
CA TRP A 44 -8.56 6.62 9.80
C TRP A 44 -8.95 7.73 10.78
N PRO A 45 -8.43 8.96 10.64
CA PRO A 45 -8.93 10.07 11.43
C PRO A 45 -10.41 10.29 11.11
N ASP A 46 -11.19 10.62 12.14
CA ASP A 46 -12.59 10.94 11.98
C ASP A 46 -12.77 12.12 11.02
N GLY A 47 -13.79 12.04 10.15
CA GLY A 47 -14.06 13.04 9.12
C GLY A 47 -13.40 12.79 7.77
N ALA A 48 -12.53 11.77 7.61
CA ALA A 48 -11.96 11.36 6.33
C ALA A 48 -12.97 10.64 5.41
N THR A 49 -14.11 11.28 5.13
CA THR A 49 -15.18 10.70 4.33
C THR A 49 -14.77 10.57 2.85
N PRO A 50 -15.31 9.59 2.11
CA PRO A 50 -15.08 9.49 0.67
C PRO A 50 -15.41 10.78 -0.09
N SER A 51 -16.48 11.48 0.30
CA SER A 51 -16.87 12.77 -0.30
C SER A 51 -15.82 13.86 -0.11
N LEU A 52 -15.25 13.96 1.10
CA LEU A 52 -14.17 14.90 1.39
C LEU A 52 -12.93 14.56 0.57
N LEU A 53 -12.56 13.28 0.50
CA LEU A 53 -11.41 12.85 -0.28
C LEU A 53 -11.60 13.11 -1.78
N ASP A 54 -12.81 12.94 -2.30
CA ASP A 54 -13.14 13.24 -3.70
C ASP A 54 -13.07 14.75 -4.00
N GLU A 55 -13.57 15.60 -3.10
CA GLU A 55 -13.47 17.07 -3.20
C GLU A 55 -12.01 17.52 -3.39
N TYR A 56 -11.09 16.92 -2.63
CA TYR A 56 -9.66 17.21 -2.71
C TYR A 56 -8.88 16.32 -3.69
N GLN A 57 -9.57 15.44 -4.43
CA GLN A 57 -8.99 14.49 -5.39
C GLN A 57 -7.90 13.59 -4.77
N VAL A 58 -8.07 13.25 -3.49
CA VAL A 58 -7.18 12.37 -2.75
C VAL A 58 -7.66 10.93 -2.90
N ALA A 59 -6.83 10.07 -3.49
CA ALA A 59 -7.13 8.65 -3.51
C ALA A 59 -6.90 8.05 -2.10
N PRO A 60 -7.93 7.52 -1.41
CA PRO A 60 -7.76 6.96 -0.07
C PRO A 60 -6.73 5.82 -0.02
N VAL A 61 -6.74 4.96 -1.05
CA VAL A 61 -5.78 3.85 -1.17
C VAL A 61 -5.35 3.75 -2.62
N ASN A 62 -4.06 3.94 -2.86
CA ASN A 62 -3.46 3.73 -4.16
C ASN A 62 -3.24 2.22 -4.36
N VAL A 63 -4.00 1.63 -5.29
CA VAL A 63 -3.74 0.29 -5.82
C VAL A 63 -3.38 0.43 -7.30
N GLU A 64 -2.31 -0.25 -7.74
CA GLU A 64 -1.95 -0.24 -9.16
C GLU A 64 -3.15 -0.70 -10.01
N ARG A 65 -3.38 -0.02 -11.15
CA ARG A 65 -4.49 -0.26 -12.07
C ARG A 65 -5.85 -0.26 -11.36
N ALA A 66 -6.15 0.81 -10.63
CA ALA A 66 -7.31 0.91 -9.75
C ALA A 66 -8.64 0.46 -10.38
N GLY A 67 -8.89 0.75 -11.66
CA GLY A 67 -10.12 0.32 -12.34
C GLY A 67 -10.24 -1.21 -12.49
N GLU A 68 -9.15 -1.92 -12.77
CA GLU A 68 -9.14 -3.40 -12.86
C GLU A 68 -9.18 -4.01 -11.47
N THR A 69 -8.34 -3.50 -10.56
CA THR A 69 -8.21 -4.02 -9.21
C THR A 69 -9.51 -3.88 -8.42
N ARG A 70 -10.24 -2.75 -8.56
CA ARG A 70 -11.57 -2.56 -7.95
C ARG A 70 -12.62 -3.54 -8.51
N ARG A 71 -12.55 -3.86 -9.80
CA ARG A 71 -13.46 -4.83 -10.44
C ARG A 71 -13.25 -6.25 -9.92
N VAL A 72 -11.99 -6.64 -9.70
CA VAL A 72 -11.66 -7.94 -9.09
C VAL A 72 -12.06 -7.97 -7.62
N LEU A 73 -11.89 -6.87 -6.87
CA LEU A 73 -12.41 -6.77 -5.50
C LEU A 73 -13.94 -6.90 -5.46
N ALA A 74 -14.67 -6.27 -6.39
CA ALA A 74 -16.12 -6.40 -6.48
C ALA A 74 -16.56 -7.85 -6.80
N ALA A 75 -15.82 -8.55 -7.67
CA ALA A 75 -16.05 -9.97 -7.97
C ALA A 75 -15.78 -10.85 -6.75
N ALA A 76 -14.67 -10.63 -6.04
CA ALA A 76 -14.35 -11.36 -4.81
C ALA A 76 -15.40 -11.11 -3.72
N LEU A 77 -15.83 -9.86 -3.55
CA LEU A 77 -16.89 -9.49 -2.61
C LEU A 77 -18.22 -10.19 -2.94
N LYS A 78 -18.58 -10.31 -4.22
CA LYS A 78 -19.77 -11.05 -4.66
C LYS A 78 -19.70 -12.54 -4.29
N CYS A 79 -18.53 -13.15 -4.40
CA CYS A 79 -18.33 -14.56 -4.09
C CYS A 79 -18.22 -14.83 -2.58
N CYS A 80 -17.56 -13.94 -1.84
CA CYS A 80 -17.29 -14.14 -0.41
C CYS A 80 -18.42 -13.63 0.50
N TRP A 81 -19.19 -12.61 0.11
CA TRP A 81 -20.31 -12.10 0.93
C TRP A 81 -21.64 -12.74 0.52
N SER A 82 -21.78 -14.02 0.89
CA SER A 82 -22.95 -14.85 0.58
C SER A 82 -24.20 -14.46 1.39
N ASP A 83 -24.04 -14.15 2.67
CA ASP A 83 -25.10 -13.64 3.54
C ASP A 83 -25.06 -12.10 3.63
N LEU A 84 -25.85 -11.43 2.80
CA LEU A 84 -25.99 -9.98 2.80
C LEU A 84 -26.70 -9.42 4.04
N SER A 85 -27.16 -10.25 4.98
CA SER A 85 -27.68 -9.77 6.27
C SER A 85 -26.59 -9.60 7.32
N ALA A 86 -25.47 -10.32 7.17
CA ALA A 86 -24.30 -10.24 8.02
C ALA A 86 -23.29 -9.17 7.57
N ASP A 87 -22.30 -8.89 8.41
CA ASP A 87 -21.14 -8.07 8.06
C ASP A 87 -20.40 -8.71 6.87
N PRO A 88 -19.89 -7.92 5.90
CA PRO A 88 -19.11 -8.46 4.80
C PRO A 88 -17.87 -9.23 5.26
N TRP A 89 -17.18 -8.80 6.33
CA TRP A 89 -15.96 -9.44 6.81
C TRP A 89 -16.25 -10.40 7.99
N PRO A 90 -15.61 -11.58 8.05
CA PRO A 90 -14.64 -12.14 7.10
C PRO A 90 -15.26 -12.73 5.83
N GLY A 91 -16.59 -12.86 5.79
CA GLY A 91 -17.31 -13.52 4.72
C GLY A 91 -17.04 -15.03 4.67
N SER A 92 -17.58 -15.69 3.65
CA SER A 92 -17.31 -17.10 3.32
C SER A 92 -16.11 -17.21 2.36
N PRO A 93 -15.22 -18.20 2.53
CA PRO A 93 -14.19 -18.47 1.54
C PRO A 93 -14.81 -18.89 0.20
N ALA A 94 -14.24 -18.41 -0.90
CA ALA A 94 -14.64 -18.77 -2.25
C ALA A 94 -13.45 -19.27 -3.09
N PRO A 95 -13.62 -20.25 -3.98
CA PRO A 95 -12.60 -20.64 -4.95
C PRO A 95 -12.12 -19.47 -5.82
N VAL A 96 -10.81 -19.41 -6.11
CA VAL A 96 -10.24 -18.41 -7.03
C VAL A 96 -10.95 -18.45 -8.39
N GLU A 97 -11.29 -19.63 -8.90
CA GLU A 97 -11.98 -19.77 -10.20
C GLU A 97 -13.37 -19.14 -10.21
N ASP A 98 -14.11 -19.17 -9.09
CA ASP A 98 -15.42 -18.52 -8.98
C ASP A 98 -15.29 -17.01 -9.06
N VAL A 99 -14.26 -16.45 -8.40
CA VAL A 99 -13.93 -15.02 -8.49
C VAL A 99 -13.53 -14.63 -9.92
N LEU A 100 -12.74 -15.46 -10.61
CA LEU A 100 -12.37 -15.23 -12.01
C LEU A 100 -13.60 -15.32 -12.94
N SER A 101 -14.53 -16.22 -12.66
CA SER A 101 -15.80 -16.34 -13.40
C SER A 101 -16.67 -15.09 -13.20
N ALA A 102 -16.87 -14.66 -11.96
CA ALA A 102 -17.61 -13.43 -11.64
C ALA A 102 -16.97 -12.19 -12.25
N TYR A 103 -15.63 -12.12 -12.28
CA TYR A 103 -14.91 -11.05 -12.96
C TYR A 103 -15.15 -11.07 -14.48
N ARG A 104 -15.09 -12.23 -15.13
CA ARG A 104 -15.40 -12.36 -16.57
C ARG A 104 -16.82 -11.89 -16.89
N ALA A 105 -17.80 -12.29 -16.06
CA ALA A 105 -19.19 -11.85 -16.21
C ALA A 105 -19.32 -10.32 -16.09
N LEU A 106 -18.58 -9.70 -15.18
CA LEU A 106 -18.56 -8.24 -14.99
C LEU A 106 -18.02 -7.48 -16.21
N ILE A 107 -16.96 -7.98 -16.85
CA ILE A 107 -16.30 -7.28 -17.96
C ILE A 107 -16.86 -7.67 -19.33
N GLY A 108 -17.67 -8.74 -19.41
CA GLY A 108 -18.28 -9.24 -20.65
C GLY A 108 -17.27 -9.74 -21.69
N ARG A 109 -16.03 -10.09 -21.27
CA ARG A 109 -14.93 -10.54 -22.14
C ARG A 109 -14.13 -11.62 -21.42
N GLY A 110 -13.71 -12.65 -22.15
CA GLY A 110 -12.97 -13.77 -21.59
C GLY A 110 -11.86 -14.25 -22.51
N ASP A 111 -10.68 -13.64 -22.39
CA ASP A 111 -9.44 -14.17 -22.98
C ASP A 111 -8.43 -14.49 -21.86
N ASP A 112 -7.37 -15.24 -22.21
CA ASP A 112 -6.33 -15.66 -21.27
C ASP A 112 -5.53 -14.47 -20.70
N LEU A 113 -5.44 -13.37 -21.46
CA LEU A 113 -4.79 -12.15 -21.03
C LEU A 113 -5.53 -11.51 -19.85
N MET A 114 -6.86 -11.41 -19.94
CA MET A 114 -7.71 -10.92 -18.86
C MET A 114 -7.65 -11.81 -17.62
N ARG A 115 -7.57 -13.13 -17.80
CA ARG A 115 -7.37 -14.07 -16.69
C ARG A 115 -6.05 -13.78 -15.96
N ASN A 116 -4.96 -13.61 -16.70
CA ASN A 116 -3.66 -13.29 -16.12
C ASN A 116 -3.65 -11.93 -15.41
N TRP A 117 -4.38 -10.94 -15.94
CA TRP A 117 -4.56 -9.64 -15.27
C TRP A 117 -5.34 -9.75 -13.97
N ALA A 118 -6.42 -10.52 -13.95
CA ALA A 118 -7.23 -10.76 -12.76
C ALA A 118 -6.43 -11.49 -11.67
N ILE A 119 -5.63 -12.48 -12.03
CA ILE A 119 -4.69 -13.14 -11.10
C ILE A 119 -3.69 -12.13 -10.53
N GLY A 120 -3.14 -11.25 -11.37
CA GLY A 120 -2.29 -10.16 -10.92
C GLY A 120 -2.99 -9.21 -9.94
N ALA A 121 -4.27 -8.92 -10.15
CA ALA A 121 -5.07 -8.09 -9.25
C ALA A 121 -5.38 -8.79 -7.92
N LEU A 122 -5.68 -10.10 -7.92
CA LEU A 122 -5.87 -10.88 -6.70
C LEU A 122 -4.62 -10.82 -5.81
N ARG A 123 -3.43 -10.99 -6.39
CA ARG A 123 -2.16 -10.84 -5.65
C ARG A 123 -2.00 -9.45 -5.07
N ARG A 124 -2.25 -8.39 -5.84
CA ARG A 124 -2.19 -7.01 -5.33
C ARG A 124 -3.19 -6.75 -4.20
N LEU A 125 -4.39 -7.31 -4.27
CA LEU A 125 -5.41 -7.19 -3.23
C LEU A 125 -5.02 -7.97 -1.97
N HIS A 126 -4.37 -9.12 -2.14
CA HIS A 126 -3.77 -9.89 -1.06
C HIS A 126 -2.64 -9.11 -0.36
N ASP A 127 -1.66 -8.62 -1.13
CA ASP A 127 -0.53 -7.84 -0.62
C ASP A 127 -0.98 -6.55 0.09
N SER A 128 -2.15 -6.03 -0.26
CA SER A 128 -2.75 -4.84 0.36
C SER A 128 -3.80 -5.16 1.42
N ALA A 129 -3.98 -6.43 1.82
CA ALA A 129 -4.92 -6.89 2.85
C ALA A 129 -6.41 -6.57 2.58
N TRP A 130 -6.77 -6.35 1.32
CA TRP A 130 -8.18 -6.30 0.89
C TRP A 130 -8.77 -7.69 0.70
N LEU A 131 -7.93 -8.66 0.33
CA LEU A 131 -8.28 -10.07 0.25
C LEU A 131 -7.26 -10.89 1.03
N ASP A 132 -7.63 -12.09 1.42
CA ASP A 132 -6.70 -13.14 1.80
C ASP A 132 -6.79 -14.26 0.76
N VAL A 133 -5.66 -14.67 0.20
CA VAL A 133 -5.60 -15.61 -0.92
C VAL A 133 -4.62 -16.71 -0.54
N ASP A 134 -5.16 -17.86 -0.16
CA ASP A 134 -4.38 -19.02 0.27
C ASP A 134 -4.97 -20.31 -0.30
N ALA A 135 -4.10 -21.26 -0.65
CA ALA A 135 -4.47 -22.58 -1.15
C ALA A 135 -5.54 -22.60 -2.27
N GLY A 136 -5.59 -21.57 -3.12
CA GLY A 136 -6.58 -21.46 -4.20
C GLY A 136 -7.97 -20.97 -3.74
N LEU A 137 -8.10 -20.55 -2.50
CA LEU A 137 -9.27 -19.90 -1.92
C LEU A 137 -9.03 -18.40 -1.74
N VAL A 138 -10.13 -17.64 -1.76
CA VAL A 138 -10.18 -16.20 -1.53
C VAL A 138 -11.11 -15.94 -0.36
N ARG A 139 -10.67 -15.10 0.57
CA ARG A 139 -11.47 -14.54 1.67
C ARG A 139 -11.39 -13.02 1.64
N LEU A 140 -12.34 -12.34 2.29
CA LEU A 140 -12.21 -10.90 2.47
C LEU A 140 -11.13 -10.60 3.50
N GLY A 141 -10.24 -9.68 3.13
CA GLY A 141 -9.13 -9.30 3.98
C GLY A 141 -9.54 -8.31 5.08
N PRO A 142 -8.67 -8.13 6.09
CA PRO A 142 -8.89 -7.21 7.21
C PRO A 142 -9.38 -5.81 6.84
N ARG A 143 -8.95 -5.25 5.70
CA ARG A 143 -9.38 -3.90 5.28
C ARG A 143 -10.87 -3.79 4.97
N CYS A 144 -11.54 -4.88 4.61
CA CYS A 144 -12.99 -4.89 4.40
C CYS A 144 -13.76 -4.63 5.70
N ALA A 145 -13.22 -5.04 6.85
CA ALA A 145 -13.82 -4.79 8.17
C ALA A 145 -13.82 -3.30 8.55
N CYS A 146 -12.95 -2.49 7.93
CA CYS A 146 -12.91 -1.05 8.15
C CYS A 146 -14.02 -0.28 7.41
N TRP A 147 -14.87 -0.94 6.63
CA TRP A 147 -16.00 -0.27 5.99
C TRP A 147 -17.07 0.11 7.01
N PRO A 148 -17.47 1.40 7.10
CA PRO A 148 -18.46 1.83 8.07
C PRO A 148 -19.78 1.07 7.90
N PRO A 149 -20.46 0.64 8.98
CA PRO A 149 -21.74 -0.05 8.91
C PRO A 149 -22.81 0.71 8.10
N ALA A 150 -22.78 2.05 8.15
CA ALA A 150 -23.67 2.90 7.36
C ALA A 150 -23.53 2.70 5.84
N SER A 151 -22.36 2.25 5.36
CA SER A 151 -22.09 2.01 3.94
C SER A 151 -22.58 0.64 3.45
N HIS A 152 -22.87 -0.29 4.37
CA HIS A 152 -23.23 -1.67 4.01
C HIS A 152 -24.53 -1.74 3.21
N ALA A 153 -25.52 -0.90 3.51
CA ALA A 153 -26.78 -0.88 2.76
C ALA A 153 -26.55 -0.56 1.27
N GLN A 154 -25.72 0.45 0.97
CA GLN A 154 -25.37 0.82 -0.39
C GLN A 154 -24.54 -0.27 -1.07
N LEU A 155 -23.60 -0.87 -0.35
CA LEU A 155 -22.75 -1.94 -0.87
C LEU A 155 -23.56 -3.18 -1.26
N ARG A 156 -24.55 -3.58 -0.44
CA ARG A 156 -25.48 -4.67 -0.76
C ARG A 156 -26.25 -4.40 -2.05
N GLU A 157 -26.72 -3.18 -2.22
CA GLU A 157 -27.45 -2.79 -3.42
C GLU A 157 -26.58 -2.85 -4.68
N LEU A 158 -25.32 -2.41 -4.58
CA LEU A 158 -24.35 -2.54 -5.67
C LEU A 158 -24.08 -4.02 -6.02
N LEU A 159 -23.92 -4.89 -5.02
CA LEU A 159 -23.67 -6.32 -5.22
C LEU A 159 -24.84 -7.08 -5.84
N ARG A 160 -26.08 -6.70 -5.52
CA ARG A 160 -27.28 -7.27 -6.16
C ARG A 160 -27.33 -6.98 -7.65
N ARG A 161 -26.78 -5.84 -8.08
CA ARG A 161 -26.74 -5.42 -9.49
C ARG A 161 -25.60 -6.05 -10.27
N LEU A 162 -24.62 -6.66 -9.61
CA LEU A 162 -23.53 -7.34 -10.31
C LEU A 162 -24.04 -8.61 -11.01
N PRO A 163 -23.58 -8.89 -12.24
CA PRO A 163 -23.95 -10.11 -12.95
C PRO A 163 -23.47 -11.33 -12.15
N SER A 164 -24.32 -12.35 -12.08
CA SER A 164 -23.94 -13.65 -11.54
C SER A 164 -23.31 -14.46 -12.67
N GLY A 165 -22.20 -15.12 -12.41
CA GLY A 165 -21.44 -15.85 -13.42
C GLY A 165 -22.09 -17.19 -13.82
N GLU A 166 -23.37 -17.20 -14.18
CA GLU A 166 -24.07 -18.38 -14.71
C GLU A 166 -25.11 -18.00 -15.76
N ASP A 167 -24.70 -18.11 -17.03
CA ASP A 167 -25.50 -18.54 -18.17
C ASP A 167 -24.55 -19.43 -19.02
N GLY A 168 -24.30 -20.67 -18.58
CA GLY A 168 -23.41 -21.57 -19.36
C GLY A 168 -22.84 -22.84 -18.72
N SER A 169 -23.18 -23.24 -17.50
CA SER A 169 -22.75 -24.53 -16.93
C SER A 169 -23.76 -25.66 -17.20
N ALA A 170 -24.00 -25.96 -18.47
CA ALA A 170 -24.53 -27.28 -18.82
C ALA A 170 -23.39 -28.30 -18.78
N GLY A 171 -23.36 -29.10 -17.71
CA GLY A 171 -22.68 -30.40 -17.70
C GLY A 171 -21.18 -30.39 -17.38
N LEU A 172 -20.83 -30.35 -16.10
CA LEU A 172 -19.75 -31.18 -15.58
C LEU A 172 -20.33 -31.97 -14.40
N ASP A 173 -20.43 -33.28 -14.59
CA ASP A 173 -20.88 -34.23 -13.59
C ASP A 173 -20.16 -33.98 -12.26
N VAL A 174 -20.98 -33.77 -11.24
CA VAL A 174 -20.56 -33.80 -9.84
C VAL A 174 -19.97 -35.18 -9.57
N LEU A 175 -18.64 -35.26 -9.53
CA LEU A 175 -17.96 -36.40 -8.92
C LEU A 175 -18.42 -36.49 -7.46
N PRO A 176 -18.76 -37.69 -6.94
CA PRO A 176 -19.34 -37.83 -5.63
C PRO A 176 -18.33 -37.40 -4.57
N THR A 177 -18.70 -36.33 -3.86
CA THR A 177 -18.07 -35.80 -2.66
C THR A 177 -17.97 -36.91 -1.61
N GLN A 178 -16.77 -37.42 -1.34
CA GLN A 178 -16.53 -38.10 -0.06
C GLN A 178 -16.48 -37.05 1.03
N GLU A 179 -17.47 -37.14 1.93
CA GLU A 179 -17.59 -36.54 3.26
C GLU A 179 -17.13 -35.08 3.37
N ARG A 180 -18.06 -34.20 2.99
CA ARG A 180 -18.17 -32.82 3.49
C ARG A 180 -18.07 -32.82 5.02
N ALA A 181 -16.97 -32.31 5.56
CA ALA A 181 -17.05 -31.61 6.83
C ALA A 181 -17.95 -30.39 6.62
N GLU A 182 -19.02 -30.30 7.40
CA GLU A 182 -19.93 -29.16 7.38
C GLU A 182 -19.13 -27.86 7.57
N PRO A 183 -19.34 -26.82 6.73
CA PRO A 183 -18.78 -25.52 7.00
C PRO A 183 -19.44 -25.00 8.29
N GLN A 184 -18.68 -24.99 9.37
CA GLN A 184 -19.09 -24.33 10.60
C GLN A 184 -19.33 -22.85 10.28
N VAL A 185 -20.56 -22.40 10.50
CA VAL A 185 -20.92 -20.98 10.56
C VAL A 185 -20.19 -20.43 11.79
N VAL A 186 -19.16 -19.63 11.56
CA VAL A 186 -18.30 -19.12 12.64
C VAL A 186 -18.87 -17.78 13.13
N GLU A 187 -19.67 -17.82 14.19
CA GLU A 187 -19.98 -16.64 15.00
C GLU A 187 -18.74 -16.28 15.83
N GLY A 188 -18.24 -15.04 15.74
CA GLY A 188 -17.18 -14.58 16.65
C GLY A 188 -16.22 -13.49 16.15
N ALA A 189 -16.31 -13.07 14.88
CA ALA A 189 -15.47 -11.97 14.38
C ALA A 189 -16.01 -10.61 14.88
N GLY A 190 -15.22 -9.90 15.69
CA GLY A 190 -15.56 -8.60 16.27
C GLY A 190 -14.69 -7.47 15.73
N VAL A 191 -15.24 -6.26 15.64
CA VAL A 191 -14.49 -5.04 15.28
C VAL A 191 -14.53 -4.09 16.47
N SER A 192 -13.38 -3.81 17.07
CA SER A 192 -13.23 -2.80 18.12
C SER A 192 -12.58 -1.56 17.52
N VAL A 193 -13.38 -0.50 17.35
CA VAL A 193 -12.93 0.79 16.81
C VAL A 193 -12.33 1.63 17.96
N PRO A 194 -11.14 2.23 17.79
CA PRO A 194 -10.56 3.09 18.82
C PRO A 194 -11.39 4.37 19.01
N ASP A 195 -11.33 4.96 20.20
CA ASP A 195 -11.83 6.32 20.42
C ASP A 195 -11.19 7.31 19.43
N GLY A 196 -11.93 8.37 19.09
CA GLY A 196 -11.62 9.37 18.05
C GLY A 196 -10.13 9.70 17.96
N VAL A 197 -9.48 9.13 16.94
CA VAL A 197 -8.03 9.27 16.78
C VAL A 197 -7.73 10.71 16.40
N ASP A 198 -6.96 11.40 17.24
CA ASP A 198 -6.62 12.82 17.13
C ASP A 198 -7.77 13.80 17.45
N GLU A 199 -8.86 13.35 18.06
CA GLU A 199 -9.98 14.23 18.41
C GLU A 199 -9.55 15.40 19.30
N ASP A 200 -8.59 15.16 20.20
CA ASP A 200 -7.99 16.19 21.06
C ASP A 200 -7.25 17.29 20.26
N LEU A 201 -6.66 16.94 19.11
CA LEU A 201 -6.00 17.88 18.20
C LEU A 201 -7.00 18.64 17.32
N LEU A 202 -8.14 18.02 17.03
CA LEU A 202 -9.15 18.57 16.11
C LEU A 202 -10.22 19.40 16.83
N THR A 203 -10.49 19.11 18.10
CA THR A 203 -11.48 19.82 18.95
C THR A 203 -11.35 21.36 18.91
N PRO A 204 -10.14 21.97 18.85
CA PRO A 204 -10.02 23.43 18.81
C PRO A 204 -10.52 24.10 17.51
N PHE A 205 -10.84 23.32 16.47
CA PHE A 205 -11.16 23.82 15.13
C PHE A 205 -12.65 23.68 14.81
N ASP A 206 -13.18 24.58 13.98
CA ASP A 206 -14.52 24.41 13.42
C ASP A 206 -14.57 23.25 12.41
N GLU A 207 -15.76 22.78 12.07
CA GLU A 207 -15.93 21.59 11.22
C GLU A 207 -15.28 21.74 9.84
N ARG A 208 -15.34 22.94 9.26
CA ARG A 208 -14.72 23.23 7.96
C ARG A 208 -13.19 23.09 8.06
N ARG A 209 -12.59 23.63 9.11
CA ARG A 209 -11.16 23.59 9.34
C ARG A 209 -10.67 22.21 9.74
N ARG A 210 -11.47 21.44 10.51
CA ARG A 210 -11.24 20.02 10.78
C ARG A 210 -11.17 19.24 9.46
N ALA A 211 -12.13 19.45 8.56
CA ALA A 211 -12.15 18.83 7.24
C ALA A 211 -10.92 19.19 6.39
N GLU A 212 -10.49 20.45 6.37
CA GLU A 212 -9.25 20.89 5.69
C GLU A 212 -7.99 20.18 6.24
N ILE A 213 -7.88 20.04 7.56
CA ILE A 213 -6.75 19.38 8.23
C ILE A 213 -6.74 17.89 7.89
N VAL A 214 -7.88 17.22 7.99
CA VAL A 214 -8.02 15.80 7.68
C VAL A 214 -7.72 15.53 6.21
N ALA A 215 -8.24 16.35 5.28
CA ALA A 215 -7.94 16.23 3.86
C ALA A 215 -6.43 16.39 3.58
N ALA A 216 -5.77 17.39 4.20
CA ALA A 216 -4.33 17.59 4.05
C ALA A 216 -3.51 16.41 4.61
N PHE A 217 -3.86 15.91 5.80
CA PHE A 217 -3.24 14.72 6.40
C PHE A 217 -3.36 13.51 5.45
N MET A 218 -4.57 13.26 4.95
CA MET A 218 -4.84 12.15 4.03
C MET A 218 -4.06 12.29 2.72
N ALA A 219 -3.96 13.51 2.19
CA ALA A 219 -3.22 13.81 0.98
C ALA A 219 -1.73 13.50 1.12
N VAL A 220 -1.07 14.02 2.16
CA VAL A 220 0.37 13.80 2.37
C VAL A 220 0.69 12.34 2.72
N GLU A 221 -0.22 11.65 3.43
CA GLU A 221 -0.04 10.24 3.77
C GLU A 221 -0.24 9.31 2.58
N HIS A 222 -1.16 9.56 1.66
CA HIS A 222 -1.55 8.56 0.65
C HIS A 222 -1.19 8.91 -0.79
N ALA A 223 -0.98 10.20 -1.13
CA ALA A 223 -0.57 10.57 -2.47
C ALA A 223 0.80 9.97 -2.82
N ALA A 224 0.95 9.46 -4.04
CA ALA A 224 2.25 8.96 -4.51
C ALA A 224 3.25 10.12 -4.67
N GLU A 225 2.80 11.22 -5.25
CA GLU A 225 3.57 12.44 -5.48
C GLU A 225 3.37 13.45 -4.34
N PRO A 226 4.36 14.33 -4.06
CA PRO A 226 4.18 15.48 -3.19
C PRO A 226 3.01 16.36 -3.65
N VAL A 227 2.20 16.81 -2.70
CA VAL A 227 1.01 17.62 -2.98
C VAL A 227 1.34 19.11 -2.93
N GLU A 228 0.75 19.87 -3.84
CA GLU A 228 0.94 21.32 -3.93
C GLU A 228 0.30 22.05 -2.73
N GLU A 229 1.07 22.91 -2.05
CA GLU A 229 0.60 23.74 -0.92
C GLU A 229 -0.58 24.64 -1.31
N ALA A 230 -0.65 25.03 -2.59
CA ALA A 230 -1.74 25.83 -3.13
C ALA A 230 -3.13 25.13 -3.02
N ARG A 231 -3.16 23.79 -3.05
CA ARG A 231 -4.40 23.00 -3.04
C ARG A 231 -4.95 22.74 -1.63
N PHE A 232 -4.12 22.86 -0.60
CA PHE A 232 -4.48 22.49 0.76
C PHE A 232 -4.26 23.67 1.72
N PRO A 233 -5.32 24.43 2.07
CA PRO A 233 -5.21 25.56 3.00
C PRO A 233 -4.54 25.19 4.33
N ALA A 234 -4.80 23.99 4.83
CA ALA A 234 -4.19 23.49 6.06
C ALA A 234 -2.66 23.28 5.98
N LEU A 235 -2.08 23.16 4.77
CA LEU A 235 -0.62 23.10 4.60
C LEU A 235 0.02 24.49 4.49
N ARG A 236 -0.75 25.48 4.05
CA ARG A 236 -0.29 26.88 3.94
C ARG A 236 -0.25 27.58 5.30
N ASP A 237 -1.31 27.40 6.07
CA ASP A 237 -1.47 28.08 7.35
C ASP A 237 -0.62 27.40 8.45
N PRO A 238 0.23 28.13 9.21
CA PRO A 238 1.14 27.53 10.19
C PRO A 238 0.46 26.74 11.31
N ALA A 239 -0.71 27.17 11.78
CA ALA A 239 -1.41 26.51 12.89
C ALA A 239 -2.01 25.15 12.46
N PRO A 240 -2.86 25.07 11.41
CA PRO A 240 -3.29 23.79 10.85
C PRO A 240 -2.13 22.89 10.41
N ARG A 241 -1.06 23.44 9.83
CA ARG A 241 0.11 22.65 9.41
C ARG A 241 0.80 21.97 10.59
N ARG A 242 0.88 22.65 11.75
CA ARG A 242 1.40 22.03 12.99
C ARG A 242 0.49 20.91 13.47
N THR A 243 -0.83 21.05 13.34
CA THR A 243 -1.78 19.97 13.65
C THR A 243 -1.56 18.76 12.75
N VAL A 244 -1.43 18.95 11.43
CA VAL A 244 -1.11 17.87 10.49
C VAL A 244 0.23 17.19 10.86
N ALA A 245 1.26 17.97 11.18
CA ALA A 245 2.55 17.43 11.59
C ALA A 245 2.48 16.62 12.89
N GLU A 246 1.65 17.04 13.85
CA GLU A 246 1.43 16.33 15.11
C GLU A 246 0.65 15.02 14.92
N MET A 247 -0.40 15.03 14.07
CA MET A 247 -1.11 13.81 13.66
C MET A 247 -0.16 12.79 12.99
N LEU A 248 0.75 13.26 12.14
CA LEU A 248 1.79 12.42 11.53
C LEU A 248 2.75 11.86 12.59
N ARG A 249 3.21 12.72 13.52
CA ARG A 249 4.17 12.33 14.56
C ARG A 249 3.65 11.20 15.45
N ARG A 250 2.37 11.23 15.82
CA ARG A 250 1.69 10.15 16.58
C ARG A 250 1.72 8.80 15.88
N ARG A 251 2.00 8.77 14.58
CA ARG A 251 2.10 7.59 13.72
C ARG A 251 3.54 7.29 13.29
N GLY A 252 4.54 7.93 13.91
CA GLY A 252 5.96 7.78 13.57
C GLY A 252 6.34 8.40 12.22
N ARG A 253 5.54 9.36 11.75
CA ARG A 253 5.70 10.05 10.47
C ARG A 253 6.12 11.49 10.71
N VAL A 254 6.77 12.07 9.72
CA VAL A 254 7.14 13.49 9.71
C VAL A 254 6.67 14.14 8.43
N LEU A 255 6.28 15.41 8.53
CA LEU A 255 5.94 16.21 7.37
C LEU A 255 7.24 16.60 6.64
N VAL A 256 7.32 16.30 5.34
CA VAL A 256 8.49 16.55 4.50
C VAL A 256 8.12 17.57 3.44
N GLN A 257 8.91 18.65 3.37
CA GLN A 257 8.73 19.72 2.39
C GLN A 257 9.73 19.55 1.23
N ASP A 258 9.24 19.66 0.00
CA ASP A 258 10.02 19.86 -1.21
C ASP A 258 9.54 21.13 -1.92
N ARG A 259 10.21 22.26 -1.66
CA ARG A 259 9.81 23.60 -2.11
C ARG A 259 8.38 23.94 -1.65
N GLU A 260 7.45 24.16 -2.58
CA GLU A 260 6.03 24.46 -2.31
C GLU A 260 5.16 23.20 -2.29
N ARG A 261 5.79 22.02 -2.21
CA ARG A 261 5.11 20.73 -2.17
C ARG A 261 5.39 20.00 -0.87
N TRP A 262 4.42 19.19 -0.46
CA TRP A 262 4.43 18.50 0.82
C TRP A 262 4.16 17.02 0.64
N THR A 263 4.85 16.19 1.42
CA THR A 263 4.55 14.78 1.57
C THR A 263 4.84 14.37 3.02
N SER A 264 4.67 13.11 3.35
CA SER A 264 5.11 12.58 4.64
C SER A 264 6.17 11.50 4.48
N GLY A 265 7.09 11.44 5.43
CA GLY A 265 8.15 10.44 5.55
C GLY A 265 8.09 9.72 6.88
N TYR A 266 8.90 8.67 7.04
CA TYR A 266 9.13 8.11 8.37
C TYR A 266 10.08 8.99 9.16
N GLU A 267 9.81 9.18 10.44
CA GLU A 267 10.81 9.75 11.35
C GLU A 267 12.05 8.84 11.37
N ASP A 268 13.24 9.42 11.33
CA ASP A 268 14.49 8.65 11.21
C ASP A 268 14.67 7.60 12.32
N GLY A 269 14.27 7.92 13.56
CA GLY A 269 14.30 6.98 14.68
C GLY A 269 13.33 5.81 14.50
N THR A 270 12.09 6.10 14.11
CA THR A 270 11.08 5.06 13.82
C THR A 270 11.48 4.20 12.62
N ALA A 271 11.98 4.80 11.55
CA ALA A 271 12.48 4.08 10.37
C ALA A 271 13.57 3.06 10.74
N MET A 272 14.49 3.44 11.64
CA MET A 272 15.53 2.54 12.13
C MET A 272 14.98 1.36 12.94
N LEU A 273 13.91 1.56 13.71
CA LEU A 273 13.29 0.51 14.53
C LEU A 273 12.38 -0.43 13.73
N VAL A 274 11.73 0.07 12.67
CA VAL A 274 10.96 -0.76 11.74
C VAL A 274 11.91 -1.68 10.96
N GLY A 275 13.04 -1.16 10.50
CA GLY A 275 14.03 -1.92 9.75
C GLY A 275 13.67 -2.06 8.26
N ALA A 276 14.37 -2.96 7.56
CA ALA A 276 14.17 -3.20 6.13
C ALA A 276 13.23 -4.39 5.92
N SER A 277 12.15 -4.18 5.17
CA SER A 277 11.21 -5.23 4.76
C SER A 277 11.59 -5.91 3.43
N LEU A 278 12.57 -5.36 2.70
CA LEU A 278 13.00 -5.89 1.40
C LEU A 278 13.93 -7.10 1.56
N GLY A 279 13.71 -8.14 0.75
CA GLY A 279 14.61 -9.28 0.61
C GLY A 279 15.95 -8.91 -0.03
N GLU A 280 16.90 -9.85 -0.02
CA GLU A 280 18.25 -9.60 -0.55
C GLU A 280 18.25 -9.31 -2.05
N ALA A 281 17.44 -10.05 -2.82
CA ALA A 281 17.27 -9.86 -4.25
C ALA A 281 16.71 -8.45 -4.56
N GLU A 282 15.64 -8.03 -3.87
CA GLU A 282 15.05 -6.70 -4.03
C GLU A 282 16.05 -5.59 -3.69
N ARG A 283 16.81 -5.74 -2.60
CA ARG A 283 17.85 -4.75 -2.24
C ARG A 283 18.94 -4.67 -3.30
N ALA A 284 19.44 -5.80 -3.80
CA ALA A 284 20.47 -5.83 -4.84
C ALA A 284 19.98 -5.16 -6.14
N VAL A 285 18.76 -5.48 -6.57
CA VAL A 285 18.15 -4.89 -7.76
C VAL A 285 17.88 -3.40 -7.58
N LEU A 286 17.38 -2.98 -6.42
CA LEU A 286 17.15 -1.57 -6.12
C LEU A 286 18.47 -0.77 -6.17
N VAL A 287 19.55 -1.32 -5.61
CA VAL A 287 20.88 -0.68 -5.68
C VAL A 287 21.35 -0.56 -7.13
N LEU A 288 21.20 -1.60 -7.96
CA LEU A 288 21.54 -1.49 -9.38
C LEU A 288 20.75 -0.38 -10.07
N VAL A 289 19.43 -0.33 -9.87
CA VAL A 289 18.60 0.76 -10.42
C VAL A 289 19.15 2.11 -9.97
N LEU A 290 19.41 2.31 -8.68
CA LEU A 290 19.94 3.57 -8.15
C LEU A 290 21.33 3.92 -8.67
N VAL A 291 22.21 2.94 -8.92
CA VAL A 291 23.53 3.20 -9.50
C VAL A 291 23.38 3.76 -10.91
N HIS A 292 22.60 3.09 -11.75
CA HIS A 292 22.44 3.46 -13.17
C HIS A 292 21.55 4.69 -13.38
N SER A 293 20.53 4.89 -12.55
CA SER A 293 19.63 6.03 -12.69
C SER A 293 20.06 7.24 -11.87
N VAL A 294 20.77 7.09 -10.76
CA VAL A 294 21.09 8.21 -9.85
C VAL A 294 22.60 8.43 -9.73
N ALA A 295 23.37 7.41 -9.35
CA ALA A 295 24.80 7.59 -9.05
C ALA A 295 25.60 8.03 -10.28
N ILE A 296 25.46 7.31 -11.40
CA ILE A 296 26.18 7.61 -12.64
C ILE A 296 25.76 8.99 -13.20
N PRO A 297 24.46 9.29 -13.44
CA PRO A 297 24.07 10.61 -13.93
C PRO A 297 24.47 11.77 -13.01
N ARG A 298 24.49 11.55 -11.68
CA ARG A 298 24.97 12.56 -10.73
C ARG A 298 26.48 12.77 -10.82
N ALA A 299 27.26 11.71 -10.97
CA ALA A 299 28.71 11.80 -11.17
C ALA A 299 29.05 12.54 -12.48
N ASP A 300 28.21 12.38 -13.51
CA ASP A 300 28.33 13.08 -14.80
C ASP A 300 27.79 14.53 -14.74
N GLY A 301 27.28 14.99 -13.59
CA GLY A 301 26.73 16.33 -13.42
C GLY A 301 25.35 16.56 -14.04
N LEU A 302 24.68 15.49 -14.47
CA LEU A 302 23.36 15.53 -15.10
C LEU A 302 22.20 15.58 -14.08
N LEU A 303 22.47 15.23 -12.83
CA LEU A 303 21.49 15.19 -11.75
C LEU A 303 21.96 16.01 -10.54
N PRO A 304 21.11 16.87 -9.93
CA PRO A 304 21.48 17.60 -8.71
C PRO A 304 21.83 16.67 -7.55
N ALA A 305 22.71 17.15 -6.65
CA ALA A 305 23.25 16.35 -5.56
C ALA A 305 22.18 15.79 -4.58
N ASP A 306 21.08 16.52 -4.36
CA ASP A 306 19.99 16.11 -3.46
C ASP A 306 18.76 15.54 -4.20
N SER A 307 18.80 15.45 -5.55
CA SER A 307 17.68 14.91 -6.33
C SER A 307 17.75 13.39 -6.38
N TRP A 308 16.71 12.71 -5.88
CA TRP A 308 16.54 11.26 -6.00
C TRP A 308 15.58 10.86 -7.13
N LEU A 309 14.95 11.83 -7.76
CA LEU A 309 14.11 11.62 -8.93
C LEU A 309 15.00 11.77 -10.16
N SER A 310 15.10 10.69 -10.92
CA SER A 310 15.94 10.68 -12.09
C SER A 310 15.11 10.55 -13.36
N PRO A 311 15.35 11.39 -14.38
CA PRO A 311 14.82 11.18 -15.72
C PRO A 311 15.65 10.16 -16.52
N PHE A 312 16.72 9.60 -15.94
CA PHE A 312 17.64 8.67 -16.61
C PHE A 312 17.29 7.22 -16.23
N PRO A 313 16.62 6.45 -17.09
CA PRO A 313 16.22 5.09 -16.78
C PRO A 313 17.41 4.12 -16.82
N ALA A 314 17.51 3.26 -15.80
CA ALA A 314 18.35 2.06 -15.82
C ALA A 314 17.74 1.05 -16.79
N GLN A 315 18.43 0.76 -17.90
CA GLN A 315 17.86 -0.08 -18.97
C GLN A 315 17.74 -1.54 -18.52
N ALA A 316 16.67 -2.22 -18.92
CA ALA A 316 16.43 -3.61 -18.52
C ALA A 316 17.59 -4.54 -18.94
N ASP A 317 18.14 -4.35 -20.14
CA ASP A 317 19.29 -5.10 -20.63
C ASP A 317 20.57 -4.81 -19.84
N GLU A 318 20.74 -3.60 -19.34
CA GLU A 318 21.87 -3.22 -18.50
C GLU A 318 21.76 -3.88 -17.12
N LEU A 319 20.57 -3.87 -16.51
CA LEU A 319 20.30 -4.59 -15.27
C LEU A 319 20.57 -6.09 -15.42
N ARG A 320 20.17 -6.69 -16.54
CA ARG A 320 20.41 -8.11 -16.86
C ARG A 320 21.89 -8.45 -16.99
N ARG A 321 22.71 -7.52 -17.50
CA ARG A 321 24.17 -7.72 -17.62
C ARG A 321 24.90 -7.62 -16.29
N HIS A 322 24.42 -6.77 -15.38
CA HIS A 322 25.10 -6.47 -14.12
C HIS A 322 24.59 -7.25 -12.91
N THR A 323 23.40 -7.86 -13.01
CA THR A 323 22.90 -8.74 -11.95
C THR A 323 23.57 -10.11 -11.95
N ARG A 324 23.66 -10.73 -10.77
CA ARG A 324 23.99 -12.16 -10.61
C ARG A 324 22.75 -13.04 -10.45
N LEU A 325 21.57 -12.43 -10.39
CA LEU A 325 20.30 -13.13 -10.22
C LEU A 325 19.86 -13.76 -11.55
N PRO A 326 19.21 -14.93 -11.53
CA PRO A 326 18.48 -15.45 -12.68
C PRO A 326 17.44 -14.45 -13.19
N VAL A 327 17.16 -14.46 -14.49
CA VAL A 327 16.22 -13.51 -15.13
C VAL A 327 14.85 -13.51 -14.46
N GLY A 328 14.33 -14.70 -14.12
CA GLY A 328 13.03 -14.81 -13.44
C GLY A 328 13.01 -14.17 -12.05
N GLU A 329 14.11 -14.23 -11.31
CA GLU A 329 14.25 -13.62 -9.98
C GLU A 329 14.44 -12.10 -10.07
N LEU A 330 15.19 -11.62 -11.07
CA LEU A 330 15.28 -10.19 -11.40
C LEU A 330 13.90 -9.61 -11.72
N ASP A 331 13.15 -10.26 -12.61
CA ASP A 331 11.82 -9.80 -13.02
C ASP A 331 10.81 -9.85 -11.85
N ALA A 332 10.94 -10.82 -10.94
CA ALA A 332 10.16 -10.89 -9.72
C ALA A 332 10.51 -9.74 -8.75
N ALA A 333 11.80 -9.50 -8.49
CA ALA A 333 12.26 -8.41 -7.64
C ALA A 333 11.84 -7.03 -8.18
N LEU A 334 11.98 -6.79 -9.49
CA LEU A 334 11.51 -5.55 -10.13
C LEU A 334 10.00 -5.36 -9.98
N ARG A 335 9.21 -6.44 -10.04
CA ARG A 335 7.77 -6.39 -9.81
C ARG A 335 7.44 -6.03 -8.37
N THR A 336 8.11 -6.66 -7.40
CA THR A 336 7.95 -6.36 -5.97
C THR A 336 8.30 -4.90 -5.67
N LEU A 337 9.45 -4.42 -6.17
CA LEU A 337 9.89 -3.04 -5.99
C LEU A 337 8.92 -2.03 -6.63
N ARG A 338 8.31 -2.37 -7.77
CA ARG A 338 7.28 -1.54 -8.41
C ARG A 338 6.01 -1.46 -7.56
N HIS A 339 5.52 -2.61 -7.08
CA HIS A 339 4.36 -2.64 -6.19
C HIS A 339 4.60 -1.85 -4.90
N ALA A 340 5.82 -1.86 -4.37
CA ALA A 340 6.22 -1.04 -3.23
C ALA A 340 6.37 0.46 -3.56
N GLY A 341 6.35 0.85 -4.84
CA GLY A 341 6.58 2.22 -5.29
C GLY A 341 8.04 2.68 -5.18
N LEU A 342 8.99 1.76 -5.00
CA LEU A 342 10.42 2.04 -4.92
C LEU A 342 11.06 2.22 -6.29
N VAL A 343 10.50 1.60 -7.32
CA VAL A 343 10.90 1.84 -8.72
C VAL A 343 9.68 2.09 -9.59
N ALA A 344 9.84 2.91 -10.62
CA ALA A 344 8.85 3.09 -11.67
C ALA A 344 9.43 2.63 -13.01
N GLN A 345 8.59 2.04 -13.86
CA GLN A 345 9.00 1.63 -15.19
C GLN A 345 8.64 2.74 -16.18
N VAL A 346 9.64 3.21 -16.93
CA VAL A 346 9.46 4.14 -18.03
C VAL A 346 9.36 3.32 -19.31
N LYS A 347 8.31 3.54 -20.11
CA LYS A 347 8.18 2.85 -21.40
C LYS A 347 9.06 3.51 -22.45
N ALA A 348 9.76 2.70 -23.25
CA ALA A 348 10.54 3.16 -24.39
C ALA A 348 9.99 2.50 -25.67
N GLY A 349 8.92 3.08 -26.24
CA GLY A 349 8.32 2.57 -27.47
C GLY A 349 7.81 1.12 -27.34
N GLU A 350 8.20 0.26 -28.30
CA GLU A 350 7.82 -1.17 -28.35
C GLU A 350 8.75 -2.08 -27.53
N GLU A 351 9.90 -1.58 -27.06
CA GLU A 351 10.88 -2.37 -26.29
C GLU A 351 10.63 -2.30 -24.78
N ALA A 352 11.25 -3.23 -24.04
CA ALA A 352 11.27 -3.22 -22.58
C ALA A 352 12.01 -1.96 -22.09
N GLY A 353 11.25 -0.91 -21.79
CA GLY A 353 11.81 0.33 -21.26
C GLY A 353 12.46 0.14 -19.88
N GLY A 354 13.27 1.11 -19.47
CA GLY A 354 14.05 1.04 -18.24
C GLY A 354 13.31 1.45 -16.96
N TYR A 355 14.05 1.46 -15.86
CA TYR A 355 13.54 1.69 -14.52
C TYR A 355 14.16 2.94 -13.90
N ILE A 356 13.33 3.73 -13.22
CA ILE A 356 13.75 4.93 -12.46
C ILE A 356 13.34 4.77 -10.99
N PRO A 357 13.89 5.58 -10.08
CA PRO A 357 13.42 5.62 -8.69
C PRO A 357 11.95 5.99 -8.65
N GLY A 358 11.19 5.28 -7.82
CA GLY A 358 9.75 5.45 -7.68
C GLY A 358 9.36 6.53 -6.67
N PRO A 359 8.05 6.74 -6.48
CA PRO A 359 7.53 7.81 -5.63
C PRO A 359 7.94 7.75 -4.15
N GLN A 360 8.34 6.58 -3.62
CA GLN A 360 8.79 6.47 -2.23
C GLN A 360 10.02 7.35 -1.94
N PHE A 361 10.81 7.71 -2.94
CA PHE A 361 12.00 8.56 -2.76
C PHE A 361 11.66 10.01 -2.41
N HIS A 362 10.46 10.50 -2.74
CA HIS A 362 9.99 11.80 -2.28
C HIS A 362 9.85 11.87 -0.75
N ARG A 363 9.55 10.73 -0.13
CA ARG A 363 9.22 10.59 1.28
C ARG A 363 10.45 10.47 2.18
N LEU A 364 11.65 10.44 1.59
CA LEU A 364 12.89 10.45 2.36
C LEU A 364 13.08 11.80 3.05
N THR A 365 13.29 11.76 4.37
CA THR A 365 13.72 12.94 5.14
C THR A 365 15.09 13.42 4.66
N PRO A 366 15.47 14.68 4.92
CA PRO A 366 16.82 15.15 4.59
C PRO A 366 17.93 14.27 5.19
N GLN A 367 17.73 13.72 6.39
CA GLN A 367 18.68 12.82 7.02
C GLN A 367 18.73 11.46 6.32
N ALA A 368 17.58 10.86 6.01
CA ALA A 368 17.50 9.62 5.25
C ALA A 368 18.14 9.74 3.86
N ARG A 369 17.92 10.85 3.15
CA ARG A 369 18.57 11.15 1.85
C ARG A 369 20.09 11.19 1.97
N ARG A 370 20.62 11.89 2.98
CA ARG A 370 22.07 11.95 3.23
C ARG A 370 22.64 10.56 3.52
N ARG A 371 22.00 9.79 4.40
CA ARG A 371 22.43 8.42 4.73
C ARG A 371 22.43 7.53 3.49
N LEU A 372 21.35 7.57 2.69
CA LEU A 372 21.26 6.80 1.47
C LEU A 372 22.32 7.21 0.44
N GLN A 373 22.64 8.52 0.37
CA GLN A 373 23.71 9.02 -0.48
C GLN A 373 25.06 8.44 -0.10
N GLU A 374 25.37 8.41 1.19
CA GLU A 374 26.60 7.79 1.69
C GLU A 374 26.67 6.30 1.37
N GLU A 375 25.59 5.54 1.59
CA GLU A 375 25.54 4.12 1.22
C GLU A 375 25.75 3.92 -0.28
N LEU A 376 25.16 4.77 -1.12
CA LEU A 376 25.30 4.68 -2.56
C LEU A 376 26.74 4.99 -3.02
N ILE A 377 27.42 5.95 -2.38
CA ILE A 377 28.84 6.22 -2.60
C ILE A 377 29.69 4.99 -2.24
N LEU A 378 29.41 4.37 -1.09
CA LEU A 378 30.13 3.19 -0.64
C LEU A 378 29.89 1.98 -1.58
N ALA A 379 28.68 1.85 -2.13
CA ALA A 379 28.33 0.78 -3.07
C ALA A 379 28.94 0.99 -4.47
N ALA A 380 28.83 2.19 -5.04
CA ALA A 380 29.26 2.48 -6.40
C ALA A 380 30.79 2.67 -6.53
N GLY A 381 31.44 3.17 -5.48
CA GLY A 381 32.87 3.52 -5.50
C GLY A 381 33.56 3.28 -4.17
N PRO A 382 33.65 2.03 -3.68
CA PRO A 382 34.13 1.72 -2.33
C PRO A 382 35.58 2.16 -2.06
N HIS A 383 36.40 2.31 -3.10
CA HIS A 383 37.82 2.67 -3.01
C HIS A 383 38.10 4.14 -3.33
N THR A 384 37.06 4.97 -3.49
CA THR A 384 37.22 6.40 -3.77
C THR A 384 37.63 7.19 -2.51
N PRO A 385 38.32 8.34 -2.65
CA PRO A 385 38.59 9.23 -1.52
C PRO A 385 37.32 9.67 -0.79
N LEU A 386 36.22 9.85 -1.53
CA LEU A 386 34.91 10.18 -0.97
C LEU A 386 34.37 9.05 -0.07
N ALA A 387 34.47 7.80 -0.50
CA ALA A 387 34.12 6.64 0.33
C ALA A 387 34.99 6.54 1.60
N ALA A 388 36.28 6.89 1.51
CA ALA A 388 37.15 6.95 2.69
C ALA A 388 36.69 8.04 3.69
N ALA A 389 36.32 9.23 3.19
CA ALA A 389 35.80 10.31 4.02
C ALA A 389 34.47 9.94 4.71
N VAL A 390 33.54 9.30 3.99
CA VAL A 390 32.28 8.78 4.56
C VAL A 390 32.57 7.81 5.71
N ARG A 391 33.49 6.85 5.53
CA ARG A 391 33.86 5.91 6.60
C ARG A 391 34.50 6.59 7.80
N ALA A 392 35.30 7.63 7.58
CA ALA A 392 35.93 8.39 8.66
C ALA A 392 34.90 9.16 9.49
N ASN A 393 33.89 9.77 8.86
CA ASN A 393 32.84 10.54 9.54
C ASN A 393 31.85 9.67 10.36
N ARG A 394 31.83 8.35 10.13
CA ARG A 394 30.97 7.40 10.86
C ARG A 394 31.64 6.81 12.10
N ARG A 395 32.95 7.01 12.27
CA ARG A 395 33.71 6.65 13.47
C ARG A 395 33.62 7.77 14.48
#